data_AF-A0A199W3E6-F1
#
_entry.id   AF-A0A199W3E6-F1
#
_cell.length_a   1.000
_cell.length_b   1.000
_cell.length_c   1.000
_cell.angle_alpha   90.00
_cell.angle_beta   90.00
_cell.angle_gamma   90.00
#
_symmetry.space_group_name_H-M   'P 1'
#
loop_
_entity.id
_entity.type
_entity.pdbx_description
1 polymer ?
#
loop_
_entity_poly.entity_id
_entity_poly.type
_entity_poly.pdbx_seq_one_letter_code
_entity_poly.pdbx_strand_id
1 'polypeptide(L)'
;MSVIDILTRVDAICKKYDKYDVEKLNANNVSGDDPFARLFASVEADIDSALEKAEMAAKEKNRAAAVAMNAEIRRTKARLMEEVPKLQRLALKKVKGLSKEELAMRNDLVVALPERIQSIPDGSATGTKQTSSWTASASRTEIKFDSTSGLDTLKNMAHDMNEELDRQVPLVDEIETKVDRANADLKNTNVRLKETVTQLRSSRNFCIDIILLCIILGIAAYLYNVLKH
;
A
#
# COMPACT_ATOMS: atom_id res chain seq x y z
N MET A 1 -4.35 -17.39 -41.27
CA MET A 1 -4.21 -17.01 -39.85
C MET A 1 -5.34 -16.04 -39.56
N SER A 2 -6.33 -16.46 -38.78
CA SER A 2 -7.54 -15.66 -38.50
C SER A 2 -7.25 -14.63 -37.40
N VAL A 3 -8.02 -13.53 -37.37
CA VAL A 3 -7.96 -12.54 -36.28
C VAL A 3 -8.19 -13.20 -34.91
N ILE A 4 -9.02 -14.26 -34.87
CA ILE A 4 -9.23 -15.10 -33.69
C ILE A 4 -7.95 -15.86 -33.26
N ASP A 5 -7.13 -16.33 -34.22
CA ASP A 5 -5.87 -17.02 -33.90
C ASP A 5 -4.83 -16.05 -33.34
N ILE A 6 -4.86 -14.80 -33.79
CA ILE A 6 -3.98 -13.74 -33.30
C ILE A 6 -4.39 -13.35 -31.87
N LEU A 7 -5.68 -13.11 -31.63
CA LEU A 7 -6.21 -12.78 -30.30
C LEU A 7 -5.91 -13.87 -29.28
N THR A 8 -6.14 -15.13 -29.61
CA THR A 8 -5.86 -16.27 -28.71
C THR A 8 -4.37 -16.45 -28.43
N ARG A 9 -3.51 -16.21 -29.42
CA ARG A 9 -2.05 -16.23 -29.21
C ARG A 9 -1.57 -15.04 -28.37
N VAL A 10 -2.11 -13.85 -28.60
CA VAL A 10 -1.79 -12.66 -27.80
C VAL A 10 -2.23 -12.89 -26.35
N ASP A 11 -3.43 -13.41 -26.13
CA ASP A 11 -3.94 -13.71 -24.78
C ASP A 11 -3.09 -14.78 -24.07
N ALA A 12 -2.69 -15.84 -24.78
CA ALA A 12 -1.77 -16.84 -24.26
C ALA A 12 -0.38 -16.27 -23.95
N ILE A 13 0.12 -15.32 -24.74
CA ILE A 13 1.37 -14.62 -24.48
C ILE A 13 1.22 -13.72 -23.24
N CYS A 14 0.20 -12.88 -23.16
CA CYS A 14 -0.08 -12.05 -21.98
C CYS A 14 -0.14 -12.90 -20.71
N LYS A 15 -0.88 -14.02 -20.74
CA LYS A 15 -1.01 -14.95 -19.60
C LYS A 15 0.30 -15.64 -19.22
N LYS A 16 1.21 -15.88 -20.18
CA LYS A 16 2.53 -16.48 -19.90
C LYS A 16 3.48 -15.49 -19.23
N TYR A 17 3.30 -14.19 -19.48
CA TYR A 17 4.12 -13.12 -18.92
C TYR A 17 3.50 -12.42 -17.71
N ASP A 18 2.25 -12.73 -17.39
CA ASP A 18 1.50 -12.29 -16.20
C ASP A 18 2.28 -12.51 -14.88
N LYS A 19 3.14 -13.53 -14.83
CA LYS A 19 4.03 -13.82 -13.69
C LYS A 19 5.24 -12.87 -13.54
N TYR A 20 5.49 -12.01 -14.53
CA TYR A 20 6.54 -10.98 -14.49
C TYR A 20 5.96 -9.59 -14.25
N ASP A 21 4.63 -9.50 -14.16
CA ASP A 21 3.97 -8.28 -13.74
C ASP A 21 4.21 -8.09 -12.23
N VAL A 22 5.19 -7.24 -11.92
CA VAL A 22 5.63 -6.94 -10.56
C VAL A 22 4.52 -6.24 -9.78
N GLU A 23 3.63 -5.49 -10.45
CA GLU A 23 2.48 -4.84 -9.83
C GLU A 23 1.44 -5.89 -9.42
N LYS A 24 1.16 -6.87 -10.29
CA LYS A 24 0.23 -7.97 -10.00
C LYS A 24 0.75 -8.94 -8.93
N LEU A 25 2.06 -9.19 -8.89
CA LEU A 25 2.70 -10.00 -7.84
C LEU A 25 2.73 -9.28 -6.49
N ASN A 26 2.89 -7.95 -6.46
CA ASN A 26 2.81 -7.17 -5.23
C ASN A 26 1.35 -7.08 -4.74
N ALA A 27 0.38 -6.82 -5.63
CA ALA A 27 -1.04 -6.80 -5.28
C ALA A 27 -1.51 -8.11 -4.64
N ASN A 28 -1.13 -9.27 -5.23
CA ASN A 28 -1.54 -10.58 -4.70
C ASN A 28 -0.87 -10.96 -3.37
N ASN A 29 0.32 -10.44 -3.05
CA ASN A 29 0.99 -10.71 -1.78
C ASN A 29 0.61 -9.72 -0.65
N VAL A 30 0.03 -8.57 -0.99
CA VAL A 30 -0.32 -7.51 -0.03
C VAL A 30 -1.79 -7.59 0.38
N SER A 31 -2.71 -7.99 -0.51
CA SER A 31 -4.15 -7.86 -0.22
C SER A 31 -4.72 -8.83 0.84
N GLY A 32 -4.06 -9.96 1.14
CA GLY A 32 -4.56 -10.95 2.09
C GLY A 32 -4.07 -10.77 3.55
N ASP A 33 -2.93 -10.13 3.76
CA ASP A 33 -2.24 -10.07 5.07
C ASP A 33 -1.92 -8.63 5.51
N ASP A 34 -2.35 -7.61 4.77
CA ASP A 34 -2.13 -6.21 5.13
C ASP A 34 -2.99 -5.80 6.34
N PRO A 35 -2.36 -5.48 7.50
CA PRO A 35 -3.08 -5.09 8.71
C PRO A 35 -3.86 -3.78 8.52
N PHE A 36 -3.38 -2.88 7.64
CA PHE A 36 -4.09 -1.65 7.31
C PHE A 36 -5.42 -1.96 6.61
N ALA A 37 -5.38 -2.71 5.50
CA ALA A 37 -6.57 -3.05 4.73
C ALA A 37 -7.64 -3.76 5.59
N ARG A 38 -7.22 -4.66 6.48
CA ARG A 38 -8.12 -5.36 7.41
C ARG A 38 -8.81 -4.42 8.41
N LEU A 39 -8.03 -3.55 9.06
CA LEU A 39 -8.60 -2.60 10.02
C LEU A 39 -9.47 -1.54 9.31
N PHE A 40 -9.03 -1.08 8.15
CA PHE A 40 -9.75 -0.09 7.36
C PHE A 40 -11.10 -0.65 6.88
N ALA A 41 -11.14 -1.89 6.38
CA ALA A 41 -12.38 -2.56 6.00
C ALA A 41 -13.35 -2.73 7.18
N SER A 42 -12.84 -3.02 8.39
CA SER A 42 -13.67 -3.08 9.60
C SER A 42 -14.25 -1.71 9.98
N VAL A 43 -13.43 -0.65 9.89
CA VAL A 43 -13.85 0.73 10.15
C VAL A 43 -14.89 1.21 9.15
N GLU A 44 -14.70 0.92 7.85
CA GLU A 44 -15.70 1.22 6.81
C GLU A 44 -17.03 0.50 7.08
N ALA A 45 -17.00 -0.80 7.42
CA ALA A 45 -18.22 -1.55 7.74
C ALA A 45 -18.97 -0.98 8.96
N ASP A 46 -18.25 -0.56 10.00
CA ASP A 46 -18.83 0.07 11.17
C ASP A 46 -19.40 1.47 10.86
N ILE A 47 -18.76 2.24 9.96
CA ILE A 47 -19.27 3.52 9.45
C ILE A 47 -20.58 3.31 8.66
N ASP A 48 -20.60 2.34 7.75
CA ASP A 48 -21.78 2.02 6.94
C ASP A 48 -22.95 1.56 7.82
N SER A 49 -22.67 0.72 8.82
CA SER A 49 -23.69 0.31 9.81
C SER A 49 -24.21 1.49 10.62
N ALA A 50 -23.35 2.44 10.99
CA ALA A 50 -23.76 3.66 11.70
C ALA A 50 -24.61 4.59 10.82
N LEU A 51 -24.30 4.70 9.52
CA LEU A 51 -25.09 5.46 8.55
C LEU A 51 -26.47 4.84 8.33
N GLU A 52 -26.55 3.53 8.12
CA GLU A 52 -27.83 2.80 8.00
C GLU A 52 -28.68 3.00 9.26
N LYS A 53 -28.06 2.91 10.44
CA LYS A 53 -28.75 3.15 11.71
C LYS A 53 -29.21 4.59 11.88
N ALA A 54 -28.44 5.57 11.40
CA ALA A 54 -28.85 6.97 11.38
C ALA A 54 -30.07 7.19 10.48
N GLU A 55 -30.11 6.54 9.32
CA GLU A 55 -31.25 6.57 8.42
C GLU A 55 -32.50 5.94 9.05
N MET A 56 -32.35 4.78 9.71
CA MET A 56 -33.43 4.14 10.46
C MET A 56 -33.96 5.05 11.59
N ALA A 57 -33.06 5.66 12.36
CA ALA A 57 -33.42 6.56 13.44
C ALA A 57 -34.17 7.82 12.93
N ALA A 58 -33.83 8.31 11.73
CA ALA A 58 -34.52 9.44 11.10
C ALA A 58 -35.95 9.10 10.63
N LYS A 59 -36.18 7.84 10.24
CA LYS A 59 -37.49 7.35 9.80
C LYS A 59 -38.37 6.82 10.95
N GLU A 60 -37.78 6.64 12.13
CA GLU A 60 -38.44 6.08 13.31
C GLU A 60 -39.50 7.04 13.87
N LYS A 61 -40.71 6.51 14.12
CA LYS A 61 -41.84 7.27 14.67
C LYS A 61 -41.87 7.23 16.19
N ASN A 62 -41.33 6.16 16.79
CA ASN A 62 -41.22 6.04 18.22
C ASN A 62 -40.01 6.83 18.74
N ARG A 63 -40.28 7.96 19.39
CA ARG A 63 -39.25 8.83 19.97
C ARG A 63 -38.30 8.10 20.92
N ALA A 64 -38.78 7.15 21.73
CA ALA A 64 -37.91 6.41 22.65
C ALA A 64 -36.96 5.47 21.88
N ALA A 65 -37.45 4.80 20.83
CA ALA A 65 -36.64 3.95 19.96
C ALA A 65 -35.60 4.76 19.17
N ALA A 66 -36.00 5.91 18.61
CA ALA A 66 -35.10 6.82 17.91
C ALA A 66 -33.98 7.34 18.83
N VAL A 67 -34.28 7.67 20.08
CA VAL A 67 -33.28 8.09 21.07
C VAL A 67 -32.31 6.96 21.42
N ALA A 68 -32.80 5.73 21.55
CA ALA A 68 -31.96 4.56 21.80
C ALA A 68 -31.00 4.29 20.63
N MET A 69 -31.49 4.30 19.39
CA MET A 69 -30.66 4.16 18.18
C MET A 69 -29.60 5.26 18.10
N ASN A 70 -29.98 6.51 18.34
CA ASN A 70 -29.05 7.64 18.38
C ASN A 70 -27.97 7.50 19.47
N ALA A 71 -28.30 6.94 20.63
CA ALA A 71 -27.30 6.63 21.66
C ALA A 71 -26.31 5.55 21.23
N GLU A 72 -26.76 4.55 20.47
CA GLU A 72 -25.87 3.54 19.88
C GLU A 72 -24.97 4.11 18.77
N ILE A 73 -25.49 5.02 17.95
CA ILE A 73 -24.69 5.73 16.95
C ILE A 73 -23.57 6.52 17.66
N ARG A 74 -23.88 7.25 18.74
CA ARG A 74 -22.86 7.97 19.53
C ARG A 74 -21.77 7.03 20.08
N ARG A 75 -22.15 5.87 20.62
CA ARG A 75 -21.17 4.86 21.10
C ARG A 75 -20.29 4.35 19.96
N THR A 76 -20.87 4.14 18.79
CA THR A 76 -20.15 3.62 17.61
C THR A 76 -19.20 4.68 17.05
N LYS A 77 -19.62 5.94 16.94
CA LYS A 77 -18.75 7.08 16.58
C LYS A 77 -17.56 7.20 17.53
N ALA A 78 -17.77 7.04 18.84
CA ALA A 78 -16.67 7.06 19.82
C ALA A 78 -15.66 5.92 19.59
N ARG A 79 -16.12 4.67 19.43
CA ARG A 79 -15.24 3.53 19.11
C ARG A 79 -14.48 3.74 17.81
N LEU A 80 -15.16 4.22 16.76
CA LEU A 80 -14.53 4.51 15.47
C LEU A 80 -13.40 5.55 15.60
N MET A 81 -13.63 6.61 16.39
CA MET A 81 -12.60 7.62 16.66
C MET A 81 -11.38 7.07 17.42
N GLU A 82 -11.53 6.02 18.23
CA GLU A 82 -10.42 5.34 18.90
C GLU A 82 -9.56 4.48 17.93
N GLU A 83 -10.14 4.03 16.82
CA GLU A 83 -9.43 3.24 15.80
C GLU A 83 -8.65 4.11 14.79
N VAL A 84 -9.06 5.37 14.59
CA VAL A 84 -8.39 6.31 13.66
C VAL A 84 -6.89 6.47 13.94
N PRO A 85 -6.41 6.68 15.18
CA PRO A 85 -4.97 6.76 15.44
C PRO A 85 -4.20 5.48 15.10
N LYS A 86 -4.83 4.32 15.22
CA LYS A 86 -4.21 3.04 14.83
C LYS A 86 -4.10 2.96 13.31
N LEU A 87 -5.13 3.37 12.57
CA LEU A 87 -5.09 3.48 11.11
C LEU A 87 -4.05 4.49 10.62
N GLN A 88 -3.88 5.63 11.29
CA GLN A 88 -2.84 6.61 10.95
C GLN A 88 -1.44 6.00 11.06
N ARG A 89 -1.16 5.26 12.14
CA ARG A 89 0.12 4.56 12.31
C ARG A 89 0.35 3.50 11.23
N LEU A 90 -0.70 2.76 10.86
CA LEU A 90 -0.61 1.74 9.81
C LEU A 90 -0.49 2.33 8.40
N ALA A 91 -1.11 3.47 8.12
CA ALA A 91 -1.02 4.18 6.84
C ALA A 91 0.38 4.74 6.57
N LEU A 92 1.08 5.20 7.62
CA LEU A 92 2.44 5.73 7.52
C LEU A 92 3.51 4.63 7.49
N LYS A 93 3.15 3.39 7.85
CA LYS A 93 4.08 2.26 7.88
C LYS A 93 4.41 1.81 6.45
N LYS A 94 5.68 1.98 6.05
CA LYS A 94 6.16 1.46 4.76
C LYS A 94 6.17 -0.08 4.79
N VAL A 95 5.35 -0.70 3.94
CA VAL A 95 5.28 -2.15 3.74
C VAL A 95 6.01 -2.52 2.44
N LYS A 96 6.70 -3.66 2.42
CA LYS A 96 7.41 -4.14 1.22
C LYS A 96 6.39 -4.39 0.11
N GLY A 97 6.56 -3.73 -1.04
CA GLY A 97 5.68 -3.85 -2.21
C GLY A 97 4.60 -2.77 -2.32
N LEU A 98 4.48 -1.86 -1.35
CA LEU A 98 3.56 -0.73 -1.41
C LEU A 98 4.20 0.47 -2.12
N SER A 99 3.53 1.02 -3.12
CA SER A 99 4.01 2.20 -3.86
C SER A 99 3.88 3.49 -3.05
N LYS A 100 4.62 4.54 -3.43
CA LYS A 100 4.49 5.86 -2.80
C LYS A 100 3.09 6.46 -3.00
N GLU A 101 2.49 6.20 -4.17
CA GLU A 101 1.15 6.64 -4.53
C GLU A 101 0.10 5.93 -3.66
N GLU A 102 0.23 4.62 -3.46
CA GLU A 102 -0.66 3.86 -2.58
C GLU A 102 -0.56 4.30 -1.12
N LEU A 103 0.65 4.63 -0.65
CA LEU A 103 0.85 5.16 0.70
C LEU A 103 0.17 6.54 0.87
N ALA A 104 0.29 7.41 -0.13
CA ALA A 104 -0.39 8.70 -0.14
C ALA A 104 -1.91 8.53 -0.11
N MET A 105 -2.47 7.66 -0.95
CA MET A 105 -3.90 7.35 -0.95
C MET A 105 -4.38 6.81 0.41
N ARG A 106 -3.61 5.93 1.06
CA ARG A 106 -3.93 5.44 2.42
C ARG A 106 -3.95 6.57 3.44
N ASN A 107 -3.00 7.50 3.35
CA ASN A 107 -2.96 8.65 4.23
C ASN A 107 -4.18 9.56 4.04
N ASP A 108 -4.50 9.90 2.80
CA ASP A 108 -5.65 10.75 2.44
C ASP A 108 -6.97 10.14 2.94
N LEU A 109 -7.16 8.82 2.75
CA LEU A 109 -8.32 8.08 3.25
C LEU A 109 -8.45 8.22 4.77
N VAL A 110 -7.36 8.06 5.51
CA VAL A 110 -7.39 8.15 6.98
C VAL A 110 -7.59 9.58 7.48
N VAL A 111 -7.04 10.58 6.79
CA VAL A 111 -7.25 12.00 7.12
C VAL A 111 -8.71 12.42 6.94
N ALA A 112 -9.43 11.81 6.00
CA ALA A 112 -10.87 12.07 5.80
C ALA A 112 -11.78 11.37 6.83
N LEU A 113 -11.32 10.33 7.53
CA LEU A 113 -12.14 9.55 8.45
C LEU A 113 -12.76 10.36 9.61
N PRO A 114 -12.04 11.25 10.33
CA PRO A 114 -12.61 12.03 11.41
C PRO A 114 -13.82 12.87 10.99
N GLU A 115 -13.74 13.54 9.83
CA GLU A 115 -14.84 14.35 9.30
C GLU A 115 -16.02 13.46 8.87
N ARG A 116 -15.73 12.35 8.19
CA ARG A 116 -16.76 11.38 7.78
C ARG A 116 -17.47 10.78 9.00
N ILE A 117 -16.75 10.42 10.06
CA ILE A 117 -17.33 9.92 11.30
C ILE A 117 -18.16 11.01 11.96
N GLN A 118 -17.67 12.25 12.08
CA GLN A 118 -18.40 13.33 12.74
C GLN A 118 -19.71 13.71 12.03
N SER A 119 -19.75 13.64 10.70
CA SER A 119 -20.92 13.99 9.89
C SER A 119 -22.11 13.03 10.02
N ILE A 120 -21.93 11.84 10.61
CA ILE A 120 -23.02 10.87 10.84
C ILE A 120 -24.05 11.49 11.80
N PRO A 121 -25.34 11.61 11.41
CA PRO A 121 -26.38 12.13 12.30
C PRO A 121 -26.59 11.20 13.50
N ASP A 122 -26.44 11.71 14.72
CA ASP A 122 -26.49 10.92 15.96
C ASP A 122 -27.48 11.49 17.00
N GLY A 123 -28.36 12.39 16.55
CA GLY A 123 -29.37 13.05 17.37
C GLY A 123 -28.80 13.98 18.45
N SER A 124 -27.49 14.22 18.48
CA SER A 124 -26.89 15.30 19.26
C SER A 124 -27.24 16.63 18.60
N ALA A 125 -27.71 17.60 19.37
CA ALA A 125 -27.99 18.94 18.86
C ALA A 125 -26.67 19.68 18.56
N THR A 126 -25.99 19.32 17.46
CA THR A 126 -24.91 20.13 16.90
C THR A 126 -25.48 21.01 15.80
N GLY A 127 -26.25 22.00 16.22
CA GLY A 127 -26.71 23.08 15.37
C GLY A 127 -26.44 24.42 16.04
N THR A 128 -25.18 24.86 16.06
CA THR A 128 -24.77 26.29 16.01
C THR A 128 -23.26 26.46 16.18
N LYS A 129 -22.61 27.05 15.17
CA LYS A 129 -21.45 27.93 15.38
C LYS A 129 -21.82 29.03 16.38
N GLN A 130 -21.12 29.13 17.51
CA GLN A 130 -21.00 30.34 18.36
C GLN A 130 -19.63 30.25 19.04
N THR A 131 -18.61 31.05 18.72
CA THR A 131 -18.47 32.48 19.02
C THR A 131 -19.54 33.04 19.96
N SER A 132 -19.24 33.06 21.26
CA SER A 132 -19.36 34.25 22.11
C SER A 132 -19.28 33.89 23.60
N SER A 133 -18.31 34.50 24.27
CA SER A 133 -18.48 35.25 25.52
C SER A 133 -19.16 34.56 26.71
N TRP A 134 -18.35 34.26 27.72
CA TRP A 134 -18.79 33.97 29.09
C TRP A 134 -19.55 35.15 29.69
N THR A 135 -20.83 34.96 30.00
CA THR A 135 -21.52 35.66 31.09
C THR A 135 -21.90 34.64 32.16
N ALA A 136 -21.59 34.98 33.41
CA ALA A 136 -21.56 34.08 34.55
C ALA A 136 -22.93 33.94 35.25
N SER A 137 -23.00 32.85 36.03
CA SER A 137 -23.89 32.57 37.19
C SER A 137 -25.25 31.92 36.92
N ALA A 138 -25.39 30.62 37.23
CA ALA A 138 -25.77 30.15 38.57
C ALA A 138 -26.05 28.62 38.59
N SER A 139 -25.19 27.90 39.33
CA SER A 139 -25.44 26.68 40.13
C SER A 139 -26.54 25.65 39.73
N ARG A 140 -26.11 24.50 39.19
CA ARG A 140 -26.53 23.17 39.69
C ARG A 140 -25.51 22.09 39.30
N THR A 141 -25.41 21.11 40.19
CA THR A 141 -24.48 19.99 40.35
C THR A 141 -24.22 19.13 39.10
N GLU A 142 -22.97 18.64 38.98
CA GLU A 142 -22.55 17.38 38.33
C GLU A 142 -23.00 17.06 36.89
N ILE A 143 -22.07 17.19 35.94
CA ILE A 143 -21.35 16.08 35.25
C ILE A 143 -20.41 16.78 34.27
N LYS A 144 -19.10 16.77 34.58
CA LYS A 144 -18.08 17.32 33.69
C LYS A 144 -17.76 16.27 32.63
N PHE A 145 -18.40 16.37 31.47
CA PHE A 145 -18.05 15.55 30.32
C PHE A 145 -16.81 16.16 29.65
N ASP A 146 -15.65 15.56 29.93
CA ASP A 146 -14.32 16.01 29.51
C ASP A 146 -14.06 15.75 28.00
N SER A 147 -15.02 16.06 27.12
CA SER A 147 -14.83 15.90 25.66
C SER A 147 -13.84 16.89 25.05
N THR A 148 -13.58 18.03 25.70
CA THR A 148 -12.57 18.98 25.24
C THR A 148 -11.16 18.46 25.54
N SER A 149 -10.97 17.76 26.66
CA SER A 149 -9.68 17.19 27.03
C SER A 149 -9.20 16.13 26.04
N GLY A 150 -10.09 15.27 25.54
CA GLY A 150 -9.75 14.27 24.53
C GLY A 150 -9.38 14.89 23.19
N LEU A 151 -10.12 15.93 22.76
CA LEU A 151 -9.84 16.66 21.52
C LEU A 151 -8.56 17.50 21.62
N ASP A 152 -8.31 18.15 22.75
CA ASP A 152 -7.08 18.89 23.01
C ASP A 152 -5.88 17.94 23.10
N THR A 153 -6.05 16.74 23.66
CA THR A 153 -5.01 15.70 23.67
C THR A 153 -4.77 15.16 22.25
N LEU A 154 -5.80 15.00 21.43
CA LEU A 154 -5.67 14.64 20.02
C LEU A 154 -4.99 15.75 19.20
N LYS A 155 -5.30 17.01 19.49
CA LYS A 155 -4.72 18.20 18.86
C LYS A 155 -3.25 18.37 19.25
N ASN A 156 -2.90 18.10 20.51
CA ASN A 156 -1.52 18.11 20.98
C ASN A 156 -0.75 16.92 20.41
N MET A 157 -1.34 15.72 20.31
CA MET A 157 -0.71 14.58 19.61
C MET A 157 -0.55 14.83 18.10
N ALA A 158 -1.51 15.49 17.45
CA ALA A 158 -1.40 15.89 16.05
C ALA A 158 -0.29 16.94 15.86
N HIS A 159 -0.11 17.85 16.82
CA HIS A 159 0.97 18.83 16.83
C HIS A 159 2.33 18.17 17.09
N ASP A 160 2.42 17.22 18.03
CA ASP A 160 3.64 16.47 18.31
C ASP A 160 4.03 15.54 17.15
N MET A 161 3.05 14.97 16.43
CA MET A 161 3.27 14.20 15.19
C MET A 161 3.73 15.08 14.02
N ASN A 162 3.30 16.34 13.98
CA ASN A 162 3.78 17.31 13.01
C ASN A 162 5.23 17.74 13.30
N GLU A 163 5.63 17.79 14.58
CA GLU A 163 7.00 18.11 14.99
C GLU A 163 7.97 16.91 14.88
N GLU A 164 7.48 15.68 15.08
CA GLU A 164 8.22 14.44 14.80
C GLU A 164 8.40 14.18 13.29
N LEU A 165 7.51 14.73 12.44
CA LEU A 165 7.63 14.73 10.98
C LEU A 165 8.80 15.62 10.49
N ASP A 166 9.04 16.77 11.14
CA ASP A 166 10.22 17.62 10.88
C ASP A 166 11.50 17.04 11.50
N ARG A 167 11.41 16.21 12.55
CA ARG A 167 12.55 15.45 13.11
C ARG A 167 12.89 14.16 12.38
N GLN A 168 12.10 13.72 11.39
CA GLN A 168 12.42 12.59 10.50
C GLN A 168 13.15 13.00 9.21
N VAL A 169 13.78 14.18 9.18
CA VAL A 169 14.66 14.56 8.06
C VAL A 169 15.95 13.72 7.96
N PRO A 170 16.56 13.13 9.02
CA PRO A 170 17.75 12.29 8.84
C PRO A 170 17.43 10.79 8.80
N LEU A 171 16.48 10.34 7.96
CA LEU A 171 16.27 8.91 7.64
C LEU A 171 15.77 8.67 6.20
N VAL A 172 15.94 9.66 5.33
CA VAL A 172 15.68 9.54 3.88
C VAL A 172 16.89 8.94 3.14
N ASP A 173 18.12 9.12 3.63
CA ASP A 173 19.36 8.66 2.98
C ASP A 173 19.63 7.14 3.12
N GLU A 174 19.07 6.46 4.11
CA GLU A 174 19.36 5.03 4.32
C GLU A 174 18.43 4.10 3.51
N ILE A 175 17.30 4.61 3.00
CA ILE A 175 16.33 3.83 2.22
C ILE A 175 16.60 3.95 0.72
N GLU A 176 16.97 5.13 0.24
CA GLU A 176 17.41 5.33 -1.16
C GLU A 176 18.62 4.43 -1.46
N THR A 177 19.58 4.37 -0.54
CA THR A 177 20.77 3.52 -0.67
C THR A 177 20.46 2.02 -0.65
N LYS A 178 19.41 1.54 0.04
CA LYS A 178 19.06 0.10 0.07
C LYS A 178 18.26 -0.33 -1.16
N VAL A 179 17.41 0.54 -1.71
CA VAL A 179 16.70 0.28 -2.97
C VAL A 179 17.67 0.29 -4.14
N ASP A 180 18.57 1.27 -4.20
CA ASP A 180 19.61 1.32 -5.23
C ASP A 180 20.58 0.14 -5.12
N ARG A 181 20.93 -0.29 -3.90
CA ARG A 181 21.83 -1.45 -3.70
C ARG A 181 21.18 -2.75 -4.15
N ALA A 182 19.90 -2.98 -3.85
CA ALA A 182 19.19 -4.18 -4.32
C ALA A 182 19.00 -4.19 -5.86
N ASN A 183 18.76 -3.02 -6.47
CA ASN A 183 18.62 -2.90 -7.91
C ASN A 183 19.98 -3.03 -8.63
N ALA A 184 21.04 -2.47 -8.04
CA ALA A 184 22.42 -2.64 -8.50
C ALA A 184 22.90 -4.10 -8.37
N ASP A 185 22.54 -4.80 -7.30
CA ASP A 185 22.86 -6.21 -7.11
C ASP A 185 22.13 -7.09 -8.13
N LEU A 186 20.85 -6.84 -8.42
CA LEU A 186 20.11 -7.53 -9.49
C LEU A 186 20.69 -7.25 -10.88
N LYS A 187 21.09 -6.00 -11.16
CA LYS A 187 21.71 -5.60 -12.43
C LYS A 187 23.09 -6.24 -12.59
N ASN A 188 23.93 -6.21 -11.55
CA ASN A 188 25.25 -6.84 -11.54
C ASN A 188 25.14 -8.36 -11.67
N THR A 189 24.19 -9.00 -11.00
CA THR A 189 23.99 -10.46 -11.11
C THR A 189 23.55 -10.84 -12.52
N ASN A 190 22.67 -10.07 -13.16
CA ASN A 190 22.32 -10.26 -14.58
C ASN A 190 23.49 -10.04 -15.54
N VAL A 191 24.34 -9.02 -15.30
CA VAL A 191 25.56 -8.78 -16.10
C VAL A 191 26.53 -9.95 -15.94
N ARG A 192 26.77 -10.43 -14.71
CA ARG A 192 27.65 -11.59 -14.44
C ARG A 192 27.11 -12.88 -15.07
N LEU A 193 25.79 -13.10 -15.05
CA LEU A 193 25.15 -14.20 -15.77
C LEU A 193 25.34 -14.06 -17.28
N LYS A 194 25.14 -12.86 -17.85
CA LYS A 194 25.34 -12.60 -19.28
C LYS A 194 26.81 -12.79 -19.71
N GLU A 195 27.76 -12.33 -18.90
CA GLU A 195 29.20 -12.56 -19.12
C GLU A 195 29.53 -14.05 -19.06
N THR A 196 29.05 -14.76 -18.03
CA THR A 196 29.28 -16.21 -17.88
C THR A 196 28.71 -16.98 -19.08
N VAL A 197 27.50 -16.66 -19.54
CA VAL A 197 26.89 -17.26 -20.73
C VAL A 197 27.67 -16.94 -22.00
N THR A 198 28.16 -15.70 -22.15
CA THR A 198 28.95 -15.29 -23.32
C THR A 198 30.32 -15.97 -23.33
N GLN A 199 30.95 -16.11 -22.16
CA GLN A 199 32.22 -16.80 -21.99
C GLN A 199 32.10 -18.30 -22.27
N LEU A 200 31.03 -18.97 -21.81
CA LEU A 200 30.73 -20.36 -22.15
C LEU A 200 30.44 -20.57 -23.64
N ARG A 201 29.83 -19.58 -24.30
CA ARG A 201 29.63 -19.62 -25.76
C ARG A 201 30.95 -19.45 -26.52
N SER A 202 31.82 -18.56 -26.04
CA SER A 202 33.15 -18.32 -26.61
C SER A 202 34.08 -19.53 -26.45
N SER A 203 34.09 -20.17 -25.28
CA SER A 203 34.91 -21.37 -25.05
C SER A 203 34.51 -22.54 -25.96
N ARG A 204 33.21 -22.71 -26.22
CA ARG A 204 32.72 -23.71 -27.17
C ARG A 204 33.17 -23.40 -28.60
N ASN A 205 33.12 -22.14 -29.01
CA ASN A 205 33.59 -21.73 -30.34
C ASN A 205 35.11 -21.96 -30.48
N PHE A 206 35.90 -21.61 -29.47
CA PHE A 206 37.35 -21.86 -29.45
C PHE A 206 37.71 -23.35 -29.55
N CYS A 207 36.98 -24.21 -28.83
CA CYS A 207 37.17 -25.66 -28.92
C CYS A 207 36.83 -26.20 -30.32
N ILE A 208 35.75 -25.70 -30.92
CA ILE A 208 35.36 -26.06 -32.30
C ILE A 208 36.44 -25.61 -33.30
N ASP A 209 36.98 -24.40 -33.17
CA ASP A 209 38.00 -23.87 -34.09
C ASP A 209 39.30 -24.70 -34.05
N ILE A 210 39.75 -25.13 -32.86
CA ILE A 210 40.93 -26.00 -32.72
C ILE A 210 40.72 -27.35 -33.41
N ILE A 211 39.56 -27.98 -33.19
CA ILE A 211 39.24 -29.27 -33.80
C ILE A 211 39.21 -29.15 -35.33
N LEU A 212 38.60 -28.07 -35.85
CA LEU A 212 38.53 -27.81 -37.28
C LEU A 212 39.93 -27.64 -37.90
N LEU A 213 40.82 -26.93 -37.21
CA LEU A 213 42.21 -26.72 -37.64
C LEU A 213 43.00 -28.03 -37.68
N CYS A 214 42.85 -28.90 -36.68
CA CYS A 214 43.46 -30.24 -36.67
C CYS A 214 43.01 -31.10 -37.86
N ILE A 215 41.72 -31.06 -38.22
CA ILE A 215 41.18 -31.79 -39.37
C ILE A 215 41.77 -31.26 -40.68
N ILE A 216 41.83 -29.93 -40.84
CA ILE A 216 42.40 -29.30 -42.05
C ILE A 216 43.89 -29.66 -42.21
N LEU A 217 44.67 -29.60 -41.12
CA LEU A 217 46.09 -29.99 -41.14
C LEU A 217 46.26 -31.48 -41.48
N GLY A 218 45.41 -32.36 -40.94
CA GLY A 218 45.43 -33.79 -41.25
C GLY A 218 45.17 -34.05 -42.75
N ILE A 219 44.18 -33.38 -43.33
CA ILE A 219 43.88 -33.48 -44.76
C ILE A 219 45.05 -32.93 -45.61
N ALA A 220 45.62 -31.78 -45.24
CA ALA A 220 46.76 -31.19 -45.95
C ALA A 220 47.99 -32.09 -45.91
N ALA A 221 48.31 -32.70 -44.76
CA ALA A 221 49.42 -33.64 -44.62
C ALA A 221 49.19 -34.92 -45.44
N TYR A 222 47.96 -35.44 -45.45
CA TYR A 222 47.58 -36.58 -46.30
C TYR A 222 47.76 -36.26 -47.78
N LEU A 223 47.23 -35.13 -48.25
CA LEU A 223 47.38 -34.70 -49.64
C LEU A 223 48.84 -34.48 -50.02
N TYR A 224 49.65 -33.87 -49.14
CA TYR A 224 51.09 -33.71 -49.37
C TYR A 224 51.81 -35.05 -49.51
N ASN A 225 51.50 -36.03 -48.66
CA ASN A 225 52.09 -37.38 -48.78
C ASN A 225 51.67 -38.09 -50.06
N VAL A 226 50.41 -37.93 -50.49
CA VAL A 226 49.90 -38.53 -51.73
C VAL A 226 50.49 -37.85 -52.98
N LEU A 227 50.69 -36.53 -52.96
CA LEU A 227 51.27 -35.77 -54.08
C LEU A 227 52.80 -35.86 -54.18
N LYS A 228 53.48 -36.18 -53.07
CA LYS A 228 54.93 -36.35 -53.02
C LYS A 228 55.38 -37.75 -53.49
N HIS A 229 54.45 -38.71 -53.49
CA HIS A 229 54.65 -40.04 -54.04
C HIS A 229 54.17 -40.11 -55.49
#